data_AF-A0A2L2WUD1-F1
#
_entry.id   AF-A0A2L2WUD1-F1
#
_cell.length_a   1.000
_cell.length_b   1.000
_cell.length_c   1.000
_cell.angle_alpha   90.00
_cell.angle_beta   90.00
_cell.angle_gamma   90.00
#
_symmetry.space_group_name_H-M   'P 1'
#
loop_
_entity.id
_entity.type
_entity.pdbx_description
1 polymer ?
#
loop_
_entity_poly.entity_id
_entity_poly.type
_entity_poly.pdbx_seq_one_letter_code
_entity_poly.pdbx_strand_id
1 'polypeptide(L)'
;MLNTAKIIQTMRNIVADVMTSFKTDFENYDRPYIEQAATEQFPMIWIVGKSHTNLLQLGAFRNSFFEREDVRYRYAQGDDGFSGYLEPLNNDRVFLITVDDINQVSKKQACEIIRDITLPVVNEWTAKNGGLPDDTRMTVILSGISLSKLKELIHDCQAHGDNSLLKALKGLRQRIKLGADHYIQVTYHSSYNEFAFCEYLNGTPKINGGIVFHGWPETGYKTNGSVQIFPSYGWSKHT
;
A
#
# COMPACT_ATOMS: atom_id res chain seq x y z
N MET A 1 -34.43 -5.81 -11.75
CA MET A 1 -34.00 -6.78 -10.72
C MET A 1 -32.65 -7.32 -11.17
N LEU A 2 -31.65 -7.27 -10.30
CA LEU A 2 -30.32 -7.83 -10.60
C LEU A 2 -30.44 -9.33 -10.87
N ASN A 3 -29.79 -9.83 -11.94
CA ASN A 3 -29.80 -11.25 -12.27
C ASN A 3 -28.69 -12.01 -11.52
N THR A 4 -28.61 -11.76 -10.22
CA THR A 4 -27.51 -12.21 -9.35
C THR A 4 -27.35 -13.73 -9.36
N ALA A 5 -28.45 -14.48 -9.38
CA ALA A 5 -28.42 -15.95 -9.42
C ALA A 5 -27.76 -16.49 -10.71
N LYS A 6 -28.05 -15.87 -11.87
CA LYS A 6 -27.40 -16.22 -13.14
C LYS A 6 -25.90 -15.91 -13.08
N ILE A 7 -25.52 -14.71 -12.61
CA ILE A 7 -24.11 -14.30 -12.49
C ILE A 7 -23.34 -15.28 -11.61
N ILE A 8 -23.85 -15.58 -10.41
CA ILE A 8 -23.22 -16.51 -9.46
C ILE A 8 -23.07 -17.90 -10.07
N GLN A 9 -24.10 -18.41 -10.75
CA GLN A 9 -24.01 -19.73 -11.37
C GLN A 9 -22.96 -19.76 -12.48
N THR A 10 -22.85 -18.71 -13.29
CA THR A 10 -21.79 -18.61 -14.30
C THR A 10 -20.40 -18.52 -13.67
N MET A 11 -20.23 -17.71 -12.61
CA MET A 11 -18.96 -17.62 -11.87
C MET A 11 -18.57 -18.98 -11.26
N ARG A 12 -19.52 -19.71 -10.67
CA ARG A 12 -19.28 -21.06 -10.14
C ARG A 12 -18.81 -22.02 -11.23
N ASN A 13 -19.40 -21.96 -12.42
CA ASN A 13 -18.96 -22.78 -13.56
C ASN A 13 -17.54 -22.41 -14.01
N ILE A 14 -17.20 -21.11 -14.05
CA ILE A 14 -15.84 -20.64 -14.36
C ILE A 14 -14.83 -21.14 -13.32
N VAL A 15 -15.14 -21.05 -12.02
CA VAL A 15 -14.30 -21.58 -10.93
C VAL A 15 -14.10 -23.08 -11.08
N ALA A 16 -15.15 -23.82 -11.42
CA ALA A 16 -15.06 -25.25 -11.62
C ALA A 16 -14.11 -25.63 -12.78
N ASP A 17 -14.13 -24.84 -13.86
CA ASP A 17 -13.28 -25.00 -15.07
C ASP A 17 -11.83 -24.55 -14.88
N VAL A 18 -11.61 -23.39 -14.24
CA VAL A 18 -10.30 -22.73 -14.19
C VAL A 18 -9.48 -23.14 -12.97
N MET A 19 -10.12 -23.19 -11.79
CA MET A 19 -9.40 -23.41 -10.54
C MET A 19 -9.08 -24.90 -10.35
N THR A 20 -7.89 -25.18 -9.84
CA THR A 20 -7.42 -26.53 -9.48
C THR A 20 -7.34 -26.74 -7.97
N SER A 21 -7.23 -25.65 -7.20
CA SER A 21 -7.22 -25.66 -5.73
C SER A 21 -8.03 -24.49 -5.17
N PHE A 22 -8.38 -24.53 -3.88
CA PHE A 22 -9.05 -23.44 -3.16
C PHE A 22 -10.38 -22.96 -3.80
N LYS A 23 -11.11 -23.85 -4.49
CA LYS A 23 -12.42 -23.52 -5.09
C LYS A 23 -13.44 -22.94 -4.10
N THR A 24 -13.30 -23.29 -2.81
CA THR A 24 -14.14 -22.77 -1.72
C THR A 24 -13.97 -21.28 -1.50
N ASP A 25 -12.85 -20.67 -1.92
CA ASP A 25 -12.60 -19.24 -1.73
C ASP A 25 -13.62 -18.39 -2.50
N PHE A 26 -14.05 -18.85 -3.68
CA PHE A 26 -15.17 -18.21 -4.38
C PHE A 26 -16.45 -18.19 -3.53
N GLU A 27 -16.81 -19.32 -2.91
CA GLU A 27 -18.06 -19.42 -2.12
C GLU A 27 -17.98 -18.61 -0.82
N ASN A 28 -16.78 -18.47 -0.25
CA ASN A 28 -16.54 -17.79 1.03
C ASN A 28 -16.35 -16.27 0.87
N TYR A 29 -15.75 -15.83 -0.24
CA TYR A 29 -15.33 -14.43 -0.40
C TYR A 29 -16.04 -13.75 -1.57
N ASP A 30 -15.98 -14.30 -2.79
CA ASP A 30 -16.53 -13.61 -3.98
C ASP A 30 -18.06 -13.66 -4.05
N ARG A 31 -18.68 -14.82 -3.81
CA ARG A 31 -20.14 -15.01 -3.90
C ARG A 31 -20.90 -14.06 -2.96
N PRO A 32 -20.57 -13.95 -1.66
CA PRO A 32 -21.29 -13.04 -0.77
C PRO A 32 -21.26 -11.58 -1.23
N TYR A 33 -20.16 -11.13 -1.86
CA TYR A 33 -20.11 -9.78 -2.43
C TYR A 33 -21.10 -9.61 -3.57
N ILE A 34 -21.18 -10.56 -4.50
CA ILE A 34 -22.13 -10.49 -5.62
C ILE A 34 -23.58 -10.59 -5.13
N GLU A 35 -23.85 -11.42 -4.12
CA GLU A 35 -25.19 -11.55 -3.50
C GLU A 35 -25.69 -10.25 -2.87
N GLN A 36 -24.78 -9.49 -2.26
CA GLN A 36 -25.09 -8.25 -1.55
C GLN A 36 -24.91 -7.00 -2.42
N ALA A 37 -24.43 -7.16 -3.65
CA ALA A 37 -24.10 -6.02 -4.51
C ALA A 37 -25.34 -5.25 -4.96
N ALA A 38 -25.34 -3.94 -4.74
CA ALA A 38 -26.26 -3.00 -5.37
C ALA A 38 -25.83 -2.67 -6.81
N THR A 39 -26.74 -2.13 -7.62
CA THR A 39 -26.52 -1.84 -9.05
C THR A 39 -25.32 -0.92 -9.27
N GLU A 40 -25.14 0.08 -8.40
CA GLU A 40 -24.05 1.06 -8.42
C GLU A 40 -22.66 0.47 -8.10
N GLN A 41 -22.59 -0.75 -7.54
CA GLN A 41 -21.32 -1.42 -7.26
C GLN A 41 -20.75 -2.13 -8.50
N PHE A 42 -21.53 -2.21 -9.58
CA PHE A 42 -21.08 -2.67 -10.89
C PHE A 42 -20.55 -1.50 -11.74
N PRO A 43 -19.64 -1.76 -12.70
CA PRO A 43 -19.09 -3.08 -13.00
C PRO A 43 -17.98 -3.49 -12.04
N MET A 44 -17.59 -4.76 -12.10
CA MET A 44 -16.45 -5.31 -11.37
C MET A 44 -15.52 -6.03 -12.34
N ILE A 45 -14.23 -6.08 -12.04
CA ILE A 45 -13.28 -6.94 -12.72
C ILE A 45 -12.99 -8.13 -11.82
N TRP A 46 -13.13 -9.34 -12.35
CA TRP A 46 -12.84 -10.56 -11.63
C TRP A 46 -11.72 -11.32 -12.33
N ILE A 47 -10.65 -11.56 -11.59
CA ILE A 47 -9.46 -12.28 -12.05
C ILE A 47 -9.52 -13.68 -11.44
N VAL A 48 -9.41 -14.71 -12.26
CA VAL A 48 -9.49 -16.11 -11.84
C VAL A 48 -8.22 -16.83 -12.27
N GLY A 49 -7.41 -17.22 -11.29
CA GLY A 49 -6.25 -18.07 -11.48
C GLY A 49 -6.53 -19.52 -11.10
N LYS A 50 -5.50 -20.36 -11.12
CA LYS A 50 -5.63 -21.78 -10.76
C LYS A 50 -5.87 -22.02 -9.27
N SER A 51 -5.47 -21.07 -8.42
CA SER A 51 -5.46 -21.21 -6.96
C SER A 51 -5.93 -19.97 -6.21
N HIS A 52 -6.46 -18.98 -6.91
CA HIS A 52 -6.87 -17.71 -6.34
C HIS A 52 -7.92 -17.02 -7.21
N THR A 53 -8.62 -16.07 -6.60
CA THR A 53 -9.47 -15.08 -7.28
C THR A 53 -9.15 -13.69 -6.77
N ASN A 54 -9.41 -12.67 -7.58
CA ASN A 54 -9.44 -11.27 -7.13
C ASN A 54 -10.68 -10.59 -7.71
N LEU A 55 -11.53 -10.04 -6.85
CA LEU A 55 -12.71 -9.27 -7.23
C LEU A 55 -12.47 -7.77 -7.01
N LEU A 56 -12.30 -7.03 -8.10
CA LEU A 56 -12.04 -5.59 -8.13
C LEU A 56 -13.36 -4.84 -8.30
N GLN A 57 -13.76 -4.08 -7.29
CA GLN A 57 -15.06 -3.39 -7.23
C GLN A 57 -15.01 -2.00 -7.88
N LEU A 58 -14.98 -1.95 -9.21
CA LEU A 58 -14.82 -0.68 -9.94
C LEU A 58 -16.00 0.28 -9.71
N GLY A 59 -17.23 -0.20 -9.61
CA GLY A 59 -18.40 0.65 -9.29
C GLY A 59 -18.29 1.36 -7.94
N ALA A 60 -17.58 0.77 -6.97
CA ALA A 60 -17.34 1.38 -5.66
C ALA A 60 -16.21 2.44 -5.66
N PHE A 61 -15.50 2.61 -6.79
CA PHE A 61 -14.37 3.53 -6.87
C PHE A 61 -14.79 4.97 -6.56
N ARG A 62 -15.96 5.41 -7.04
CA ARG A 62 -16.42 6.78 -6.84
C ARG A 62 -16.50 7.14 -5.36
N ASN A 63 -17.19 6.33 -4.56
CA ASN A 63 -17.35 6.59 -3.14
C ASN A 63 -16.00 6.52 -2.42
N SER A 64 -15.20 5.49 -2.74
CA SER A 64 -13.84 5.35 -2.21
C SER A 64 -13.00 6.60 -2.49
N PHE A 65 -12.99 7.10 -3.72
CA PHE A 65 -12.19 8.25 -4.12
C PHE A 65 -12.67 9.56 -3.48
N PHE A 66 -13.99 9.75 -3.34
CA PHE A 66 -14.55 10.97 -2.72
C PHE A 66 -14.37 10.98 -1.20
N GLU A 67 -14.55 9.85 -0.54
CA GLU A 67 -14.56 9.78 0.92
C GLU A 67 -13.17 9.60 1.51
N ARG A 68 -12.25 8.95 0.79
CA ARG A 68 -10.97 8.52 1.36
C ARG A 68 -9.78 9.31 0.81
N GLU A 69 -9.08 9.97 1.72
CA GLU A 69 -7.87 10.74 1.38
C GLU A 69 -6.71 9.85 0.94
N ASP A 70 -6.56 8.68 1.55
CA ASP A 70 -5.48 7.75 1.22
C ASP A 70 -5.56 7.24 -0.22
N VAL A 71 -6.77 7.04 -0.74
CA VAL A 71 -7.00 6.68 -2.15
C VAL A 71 -6.51 7.78 -3.09
N ARG A 72 -6.77 9.04 -2.76
CA ARG A 72 -6.33 10.19 -3.58
C ARG A 72 -4.80 10.34 -3.59
N TYR A 73 -4.16 10.12 -2.44
CA TYR A 73 -2.69 10.13 -2.35
C TYR A 73 -2.05 9.00 -3.16
N ARG A 74 -2.61 7.79 -3.12
CA ARG A 74 -2.15 6.66 -3.95
C ARG A 74 -2.34 6.95 -5.44
N TYR A 75 -3.52 7.44 -5.82
CA TYR A 75 -3.82 7.80 -7.21
C TYR A 75 -2.85 8.85 -7.76
N ALA A 76 -2.53 9.89 -6.98
CA ALA A 76 -1.55 10.91 -7.37
C ALA A 76 -0.14 10.35 -7.66
N GLN A 77 0.16 9.13 -7.21
CA GLN A 77 1.41 8.42 -7.51
C GLN A 77 1.31 7.43 -8.68
N GLY A 78 0.15 7.36 -9.34
CA GLY A 78 -0.12 6.43 -10.42
C GLY A 78 -0.69 5.08 -9.99
N ASP A 79 -1.14 4.94 -8.74
CA ASP A 79 -1.87 3.76 -8.28
C ASP A 79 -3.38 4.02 -8.30
N ASP A 80 -4.05 3.54 -9.36
CA ASP A 80 -5.52 3.62 -9.48
C ASP A 80 -6.27 2.60 -8.60
N GLY A 81 -5.54 1.79 -7.81
CA GLY A 81 -6.07 0.77 -6.93
C GLY A 81 -6.44 -0.55 -7.61
N PHE A 82 -6.35 -0.64 -8.95
CA PHE A 82 -6.83 -1.79 -9.72
C PHE A 82 -5.79 -2.33 -10.71
N SER A 83 -5.13 -1.47 -11.47
CA SER A 83 -4.22 -1.85 -12.56
C SER A 83 -3.04 -2.70 -12.06
N GLY A 84 -2.60 -2.51 -10.81
CA GLY A 84 -1.56 -3.34 -10.20
C GLY A 84 -1.92 -4.84 -10.14
N TYR A 85 -3.21 -5.18 -10.05
CA TYR A 85 -3.67 -6.58 -10.06
C TYR A 85 -3.61 -7.22 -11.45
N LEU A 86 -3.52 -6.42 -12.52
CA LEU A 86 -3.43 -6.90 -13.90
C LEU A 86 -1.98 -7.15 -14.36
N GLU A 87 -0.98 -6.76 -13.57
CA GLU A 87 0.43 -7.01 -13.89
C GLU A 87 0.88 -8.47 -13.70
N PRO A 88 0.57 -9.16 -12.59
CA PRO A 88 1.07 -10.51 -12.34
C PRO A 88 0.23 -11.63 -12.99
N LEU A 89 -0.52 -11.37 -14.07
CA LEU A 89 -1.43 -12.35 -14.68
C LEU A 89 -0.68 -13.56 -15.25
N ASN A 90 -0.51 -14.61 -14.44
CA ASN A 90 0.21 -15.84 -14.76
C ASN A 90 -0.69 -16.87 -15.45
N ASN A 91 -1.25 -16.50 -16.61
CA ASN A 91 -2.34 -17.21 -17.31
C ASN A 91 -3.71 -17.15 -16.61
N ASP A 92 -3.87 -16.23 -15.68
CA ASP A 92 -5.17 -15.95 -15.08
C ASP A 92 -6.15 -15.43 -16.13
N ARG A 93 -7.42 -15.80 -16.00
CA ARG A 93 -8.50 -15.31 -16.87
C ARG A 93 -9.13 -14.07 -16.22
N VAL A 94 -9.39 -13.06 -17.03
CA VAL A 94 -9.99 -11.79 -16.57
C VAL A 94 -11.41 -11.68 -17.11
N PHE A 95 -12.34 -11.33 -16.24
CA PHE A 95 -13.75 -11.18 -16.56
C PHE A 95 -14.26 -9.81 -16.15
N LEU A 96 -15.07 -9.19 -16.99
CA LEU A 96 -15.89 -8.05 -16.66
C LEU A 96 -17.25 -8.57 -16.19
N ILE A 97 -17.62 -8.22 -14.96
CA ILE A 97 -18.95 -8.50 -14.41
C ILE A 97 -19.76 -7.20 -14.48
N THR A 98 -20.87 -7.24 -15.20
CA THR A 98 -21.88 -6.18 -15.23
C THR A 98 -23.12 -6.62 -14.45
N VAL A 99 -24.10 -5.72 -14.36
CA VAL A 99 -25.39 -6.00 -13.68
C VAL A 99 -26.19 -7.14 -14.34
N ASP A 100 -25.89 -7.44 -15.61
CA ASP A 100 -26.66 -8.38 -16.43
C ASP A 100 -25.85 -9.63 -16.83
N ASP A 101 -24.52 -9.52 -16.94
CA ASP A 101 -23.71 -10.57 -17.51
C ASP A 101 -22.25 -10.59 -17.06
N ILE A 102 -21.55 -11.66 -17.41
CA ILE A 102 -20.12 -11.84 -17.20
C ILE A 102 -19.43 -12.16 -18.53
N ASN A 103 -18.45 -11.34 -18.90
CA ASN A 103 -17.74 -11.44 -20.17
C ASN A 103 -16.25 -11.59 -19.94
N GLN A 104 -15.60 -12.55 -20.58
CA GLN A 104 -14.15 -12.64 -20.55
C GLN A 104 -13.55 -11.49 -21.36
N VAL A 105 -12.55 -10.81 -20.79
CA VAL A 105 -11.86 -9.69 -21.41
C VAL A 105 -10.35 -9.91 -21.40
N SER A 106 -9.65 -9.27 -22.33
CA SER A 106 -8.18 -9.22 -22.32
C SER A 106 -7.66 -8.26 -21.24
N LYS A 107 -6.39 -8.42 -20.83
CA LYS A 107 -5.69 -7.46 -19.97
C LYS A 107 -5.84 -6.02 -20.48
N LYS A 108 -5.66 -5.82 -21.79
CA LYS A 108 -5.77 -4.50 -22.42
C LYS A 108 -7.16 -3.89 -22.25
N GLN A 109 -8.21 -4.66 -22.53
CA GLN A 109 -9.60 -4.21 -22.33
C GLN A 109 -9.89 -3.92 -20.85
N ALA A 110 -9.39 -4.75 -19.93
CA ALA A 110 -9.52 -4.52 -18.49
C ALA A 110 -8.88 -3.19 -18.06
N CYS A 111 -7.67 -2.87 -18.54
CA CYS A 111 -7.03 -1.58 -18.30
C CYS A 111 -7.82 -0.39 -18.89
N GLU A 112 -8.36 -0.54 -20.09
CA GLU A 112 -9.21 0.48 -20.72
C GLU A 112 -10.47 0.73 -19.90
N ILE A 113 -11.15 -0.34 -19.45
CA ILE A 113 -12.33 -0.26 -18.57
C ILE A 113 -12.01 0.43 -17.24
N ILE A 114 -10.89 0.06 -16.59
CA ILE A 114 -10.46 0.71 -15.34
C ILE A 114 -10.31 2.21 -15.57
N ARG A 115 -9.55 2.61 -16.59
CA ARG A 115 -9.32 4.02 -16.91
C ARG A 115 -10.63 4.76 -17.20
N ASP A 116 -11.50 4.16 -17.99
CA ASP A 116 -12.75 4.80 -18.40
C ASP A 116 -13.74 4.98 -17.22
N ILE A 117 -13.57 4.21 -16.14
CA ILE A 117 -14.33 4.36 -14.90
C ILE A 117 -13.64 5.34 -13.93
N THR A 118 -12.33 5.23 -13.74
CA THR A 118 -11.60 6.01 -12.74
C THR A 118 -11.38 7.46 -13.17
N LEU A 119 -11.04 7.69 -14.43
CA LEU A 119 -10.70 9.03 -14.93
C LEU A 119 -11.84 10.04 -14.81
N PRO A 120 -13.10 9.72 -15.19
CA PRO A 120 -14.22 10.66 -15.00
C PRO A 120 -14.45 11.03 -13.53
N VAL A 121 -14.33 10.07 -12.61
CA VAL A 121 -14.47 10.28 -11.16
C VAL A 121 -13.41 11.23 -10.65
N VAL A 122 -12.15 11.01 -11.05
CA VAL A 122 -11.01 11.86 -10.64
C VAL A 122 -11.18 13.28 -11.18
N ASN A 123 -11.59 13.42 -12.44
CA ASN A 123 -11.87 14.72 -13.05
C ASN A 123 -13.02 15.45 -12.35
N GLU A 124 -14.10 14.74 -12.01
CA GLU A 124 -15.23 15.29 -11.25
C GLU A 124 -14.78 15.81 -9.89
N TRP A 125 -14.02 15.02 -9.15
CA TRP A 125 -13.51 15.40 -7.84
C TRP A 125 -12.57 16.60 -7.93
N THR A 126 -11.66 16.59 -8.91
CA THR A 126 -10.66 17.65 -9.12
C THR A 126 -11.32 18.98 -9.47
N ALA A 127 -12.35 18.95 -10.32
CA ALA A 127 -13.12 20.14 -10.67
C ALA A 127 -13.84 20.77 -9.47
N LYS A 128 -14.23 19.94 -8.47
CA LYS A 128 -14.96 20.39 -7.28
C LYS A 128 -14.05 20.82 -6.12
N ASN A 129 -12.87 20.21 -5.98
CA ASN A 129 -12.04 20.32 -4.77
C ASN A 129 -10.62 20.87 -5.05
N GLY A 130 -10.25 21.07 -6.32
CA GLY A 130 -8.90 21.44 -6.72
C GLY A 130 -8.03 20.23 -7.07
N GLY A 131 -6.75 20.49 -7.36
CA GLY A 131 -5.79 19.48 -7.79
C GLY A 131 -5.58 18.34 -6.77
N LEU A 132 -5.05 17.22 -7.27
CA LEU A 132 -4.55 16.14 -6.41
C LEU A 132 -3.27 16.58 -5.67
N PRO A 133 -2.87 15.88 -4.59
CA PRO A 133 -1.66 16.22 -3.84
C PRO A 133 -0.38 16.13 -4.69
N ASP A 134 0.43 17.19 -4.71
CA ASP A 134 1.69 17.22 -5.46
C ASP A 134 2.87 16.57 -4.71
N ASP A 135 3.00 16.77 -3.38
CA ASP A 135 4.03 16.12 -2.55
C ASP A 135 3.45 14.95 -1.76
N THR A 136 3.49 13.78 -2.38
CA THR A 136 3.01 12.52 -1.82
C THR A 136 4.06 11.78 -0.97
N ARG A 137 5.27 12.35 -0.83
CA ARG A 137 6.35 11.78 -0.02
C ARG A 137 6.13 12.06 1.46
N MET A 138 6.51 11.11 2.32
CA MET A 138 6.35 11.18 3.77
C MET A 138 7.05 12.38 4.39
N THR A 139 6.36 13.15 5.23
CA THR A 139 7.03 14.19 6.03
C THR A 139 7.81 13.52 7.16
N VAL A 140 9.05 13.93 7.38
CA VAL A 140 9.88 13.43 8.49
C VAL A 140 10.19 14.60 9.42
N ILE A 141 9.79 14.46 10.68
CA ILE A 141 10.00 15.46 11.72
C ILE A 141 11.07 14.92 12.68
N LEU A 142 12.16 15.65 12.83
CA LEU A 142 13.23 15.28 13.76
C LEU A 142 13.00 15.96 15.12
N SER A 143 13.18 15.21 16.20
CA SER A 143 13.06 15.69 17.57
C SER A 143 14.14 15.07 18.47
N GLY A 144 14.47 15.73 19.59
CA GLY A 144 15.48 15.26 20.52
C GLY A 144 16.93 15.35 20.03
N ILE A 145 17.19 15.97 18.87
CA ILE A 145 18.53 16.15 18.29
C ILE A 145 18.67 17.51 17.61
N SER A 146 19.85 18.12 17.69
CA SER A 146 20.19 19.31 16.89
C SER A 146 20.67 18.92 15.50
N LEU A 147 20.54 19.83 14.52
CA LEU A 147 21.08 19.59 13.18
C LEU A 147 22.60 19.38 13.20
N SER A 148 23.34 20.08 14.07
CA SER A 148 24.78 19.89 14.22
C SER A 148 25.12 18.49 14.70
N LYS A 149 24.42 17.99 15.72
CA LYS A 149 24.65 16.63 16.23
C LYS A 149 24.27 15.57 15.21
N LEU A 150 23.18 15.75 14.46
CA LEU A 150 22.81 14.82 13.40
C LEU A 150 23.90 14.75 12.30
N LYS A 151 24.45 15.90 11.89
CA LYS A 151 25.56 15.94 10.92
C LYS A 151 26.80 15.25 11.45
N GLU A 152 27.14 15.45 12.73
CA GLU A 152 28.24 14.76 13.40
C GLU A 152 28.06 13.23 13.34
N LEU A 153 26.89 12.72 13.70
CA LEU A 153 26.60 11.28 13.63
C LEU A 153 26.68 10.73 12.20
N ILE A 154 26.22 11.48 11.21
CA ILE A 154 26.32 11.08 9.80
C ILE A 154 27.78 11.05 9.33
N HIS A 155 28.58 12.05 9.71
CA HIS A 155 30.01 12.10 9.37
C HIS A 155 30.78 10.97 10.06
N ASP A 156 30.43 10.64 11.31
CA ASP A 156 30.98 9.48 12.02
C ASP A 156 30.69 8.18 11.26
N CYS A 157 29.44 7.96 10.82
CA CYS A 157 29.12 6.81 9.96
C CYS A 157 30.01 6.78 8.70
N GLN A 158 30.13 7.90 7.99
CA GLN A 158 30.91 7.99 6.75
C GLN A 158 32.39 7.71 6.95
N ALA A 159 32.97 8.17 8.08
CA ALA A 159 34.36 7.90 8.44
C ALA A 159 34.62 6.40 8.65
N HIS A 160 33.60 5.64 9.09
CA HIS A 160 33.65 4.18 9.24
C HIS A 160 33.16 3.41 8.01
N GLY A 161 32.96 4.09 6.87
CA GLY A 161 32.45 3.48 5.64
C GLY A 161 30.98 3.05 5.72
N ASP A 162 30.25 3.51 6.72
CA ASP A 162 28.84 3.21 6.97
C ASP A 162 27.93 4.34 6.49
N ASN A 163 26.78 3.99 5.92
CA ASN A 163 25.75 4.95 5.52
C ASN A 163 24.35 4.56 6.03
N SER A 164 24.28 3.65 7.00
CA SER A 164 23.05 3.00 7.46
C SER A 164 22.06 4.01 8.05
N LEU A 165 22.53 4.94 8.90
CA LEU A 165 21.71 6.01 9.48
C LEU A 165 21.09 6.91 8.39
N LEU A 166 21.92 7.45 7.49
CA LEU A 166 21.45 8.32 6.41
C LEU A 166 20.51 7.58 5.46
N LYS A 167 20.83 6.33 5.09
CA LYS A 167 20.00 5.48 4.24
C LYS A 167 18.64 5.22 4.88
N ALA A 168 18.61 4.99 6.17
CA ALA A 168 17.37 4.74 6.89
C ALA A 168 16.49 6.00 6.97
N LEU A 169 17.04 7.17 7.30
CA LEU A 169 16.30 8.44 7.30
C LEU A 169 15.79 8.82 5.91
N LYS A 170 16.61 8.64 4.86
CA LYS A 170 16.17 8.83 3.46
C LYS A 170 15.06 7.86 3.08
N GLY A 171 15.15 6.61 3.52
CA GLY A 171 14.12 5.60 3.30
C GLY A 171 12.78 5.96 3.92
N LEU A 172 12.76 6.62 5.10
CA LEU A 172 11.52 7.14 5.69
C LEU A 172 10.88 8.20 4.78
N ARG A 173 11.67 9.15 4.26
CA ARG A 173 11.19 10.21 3.35
C ARG A 173 10.67 9.66 2.02
N GLN A 174 11.13 8.49 1.59
CA GLN A 174 10.66 7.82 0.37
C GLN A 174 9.32 7.10 0.55
N ARG A 175 8.86 6.90 1.80
CA ARG A 175 7.53 6.34 2.06
C ARG A 175 6.44 7.28 1.56
N ILE A 176 5.26 6.71 1.35
CA ILE A 176 4.10 7.38 0.76
C ILE A 176 3.24 7.95 1.89
N LYS A 177 2.81 9.20 1.75
CA LYS A 177 1.73 9.77 2.57
C LYS A 177 0.41 9.14 2.18
N LEU A 178 -0.45 9.01 3.18
CA LEU A 178 -1.82 8.53 3.04
C LEU A 178 -2.84 9.62 3.39
N GLY A 179 -2.36 10.85 3.58
CA GLY A 179 -3.17 12.01 3.95
C GLY A 179 -2.30 13.25 4.15
N ALA A 180 -2.93 14.42 4.23
CA ALA A 180 -2.25 15.69 4.46
C ALA A 180 -1.58 15.71 5.85
N ASP A 181 -2.29 15.23 6.87
CA ASP A 181 -1.75 15.00 8.22
C ASP A 181 -1.17 13.58 8.33
N HIS A 182 -0.15 13.30 7.52
CA HIS A 182 0.63 12.08 7.61
C HIS A 182 2.14 12.39 7.67
N TYR A 183 2.76 12.07 8.80
CA TYR A 183 4.20 12.26 9.02
C TYR A 183 4.80 11.15 9.90
N ILE A 184 6.13 11.04 9.87
CA ILE A 184 6.90 10.23 10.79
C ILE A 184 7.72 11.16 11.67
N GLN A 185 7.51 11.07 12.98
CA GLN A 185 8.39 11.68 13.96
C GLN A 185 9.54 10.72 14.28
N VAL A 186 10.75 11.25 14.20
CA VAL A 186 11.99 10.57 14.55
C VAL A 186 12.54 11.25 15.80
N THR A 187 12.59 10.51 16.91
CA THR A 187 13.04 11.01 18.20
C THR A 187 14.38 10.40 18.55
N TYR A 188 15.40 11.22 18.75
CA TYR A 188 16.72 10.75 19.21
C TYR A 188 16.76 10.64 20.73
N HIS A 189 17.17 9.48 21.21
CA HIS A 189 17.41 9.17 22.62
C HIS A 189 18.91 8.97 22.85
N SER A 190 19.60 10.03 23.29
CA SER A 190 21.06 10.00 23.49
C SER A 190 21.50 8.98 24.54
N SER A 191 20.67 8.67 25.53
CA SER A 191 20.95 7.66 26.56
C SER A 191 21.10 6.25 26.00
N TYR A 192 20.44 5.94 24.88
CA TYR A 192 20.44 4.63 24.25
C TYR A 192 21.12 4.61 22.87
N ASN A 193 21.58 5.79 22.39
CA ASN A 193 22.02 6.00 21.02
C ASN A 193 21.03 5.40 20.01
N GLU A 194 19.79 5.84 20.13
CA GLU A 194 18.66 5.31 19.38
C GLU A 194 17.86 6.43 18.74
N PHE A 195 17.36 6.19 17.53
CA PHE A 195 16.30 6.96 16.89
C PHE A 195 15.02 6.16 16.89
N ALA A 196 14.02 6.53 17.69
CA ALA A 196 12.70 5.92 17.69
C ALA A 196 11.81 6.56 16.61
N PHE A 197 11.01 5.75 15.91
CA PHE A 197 10.11 6.19 14.86
C PHE A 197 8.66 6.02 15.28
N CYS A 198 7.88 7.09 15.14
CA CYS A 198 6.44 7.06 15.34
C CYS A 198 5.74 7.67 14.13
N GLU A 199 4.88 6.90 13.50
CA GLU A 199 4.01 7.34 12.40
C GLU A 199 2.75 7.97 12.98
N TYR A 200 2.36 9.10 12.42
CA TYR A 200 1.13 9.80 12.75
C TYR A 200 0.30 9.92 11.49
N LEU A 201 -0.95 9.49 11.58
CA LEU A 201 -1.98 9.70 10.56
C LEU A 201 -3.21 10.29 11.24
N ASN A 202 -3.58 11.51 10.88
CA ASN A 202 -4.71 12.24 11.48
C ASN A 202 -4.61 12.26 13.02
N GLY A 203 -3.44 12.66 13.53
CA GLY A 203 -3.11 12.70 14.95
C GLY A 203 -3.00 11.34 15.67
N THR A 204 -3.26 10.21 15.02
CA THR A 204 -3.20 8.89 15.65
C THR A 204 -1.78 8.30 15.58
N PRO A 205 -1.11 8.05 16.73
CA PRO A 205 0.25 7.50 16.75
C PRO A 205 0.26 5.99 16.50
N LYS A 206 1.26 5.53 15.75
CA LYS A 206 1.64 4.13 15.60
C LYS A 206 3.17 4.01 15.70
N ILE A 207 3.65 3.14 16.59
CA ILE A 207 5.08 2.83 16.67
C ILE A 207 5.50 2.20 15.33
N ASN A 208 6.60 2.70 14.75
CA ASN A 208 7.06 2.36 13.41
C ASN A 208 8.55 1.98 13.40
N GLY A 209 8.98 1.33 14.49
CA GLY A 209 10.34 0.86 14.70
C GLY A 209 11.30 1.94 15.19
N GLY A 210 12.59 1.72 14.94
CA GLY A 210 13.68 2.61 15.29
C GLY A 210 15.00 2.21 14.65
N ILE A 211 16.06 2.95 14.93
CA ILE A 211 17.43 2.62 14.59
C ILE A 211 18.29 2.72 15.84
N VAL A 212 19.00 1.66 16.17
CA VAL A 212 19.87 1.58 17.34
C VAL A 212 21.31 1.46 16.90
N PHE A 213 22.20 2.21 17.55
CA PHE A 213 23.64 2.11 17.33
C PHE A 213 24.25 1.00 18.19
N HIS A 214 24.98 0.09 17.54
CA HIS A 214 25.58 -1.08 18.16
C HIS A 214 27.11 -1.02 18.28
N GLY A 215 27.71 0.18 18.16
CA GLY A 215 29.16 0.35 18.26
C GLY A 215 29.89 0.12 16.94
N TRP A 216 31.21 0.29 16.97
CA TRP A 216 32.09 0.07 15.81
C TRP A 216 33.00 -1.13 16.06
N PRO A 217 33.52 -1.81 15.01
CA PRO A 217 34.40 -2.97 15.16
C PRO A 217 35.57 -2.74 16.13
N GLU A 218 36.17 -1.55 16.09
CA GLU A 218 37.31 -1.16 16.90
C GLU A 218 36.96 -0.72 18.33
N THR A 219 35.70 -0.36 18.59
CA THR A 219 35.22 0.03 19.95
C THR A 219 34.39 -1.05 20.63
N GLY A 220 34.05 -2.12 19.92
CA GLY A 220 33.27 -3.24 20.43
C GLY A 220 31.75 -3.04 20.31
N TYR A 221 31.03 -4.16 20.40
CA TYR A 221 29.57 -4.20 20.21
C TYR A 221 28.85 -3.69 21.46
N LYS A 222 27.84 -2.84 21.27
CA LYS A 222 27.02 -2.27 22.35
C LYS A 222 25.64 -2.92 22.40
N THR A 223 25.30 -3.51 23.55
CA THR A 223 23.97 -4.05 23.87
C THR A 223 23.11 -2.98 24.54
N ASN A 224 22.13 -2.44 23.81
CA ASN A 224 21.29 -1.33 24.30
C ASN A 224 19.83 -1.77 24.49
N GLY A 225 19.61 -2.99 25.00
CA GLY A 225 18.25 -3.54 25.24
C GLY A 225 17.55 -4.08 23.98
N SER A 226 17.95 -3.67 22.78
CA SER A 226 17.49 -4.23 21.51
C SER A 226 18.37 -5.40 21.07
N VAL A 227 17.78 -6.60 20.97
CA VAL A 227 18.48 -7.83 20.59
C VAL A 227 18.45 -8.00 19.07
N GLN A 228 19.63 -8.10 18.46
CA GLN A 228 19.76 -8.57 17.08
C GLN A 228 19.98 -10.08 17.07
N ILE A 229 19.21 -10.82 16.27
CA ILE A 229 19.42 -12.26 16.06
C ILE A 229 20.82 -12.50 15.44
N PHE A 230 21.22 -11.60 14.54
CA PHE A 230 22.56 -11.55 13.93
C PHE A 230 23.19 -10.19 14.24
N PRO A 231 24.11 -10.12 15.23
CA PRO A 231 24.74 -8.87 15.63
C PRO A 231 25.48 -8.20 14.47
N SER A 232 25.27 -6.89 14.31
CA SER A 232 25.99 -6.07 13.34
C SER A 232 26.44 -4.75 13.98
N TYR A 233 27.66 -4.31 13.66
CA TYR A 233 28.16 -2.98 14.03
C TYR A 233 27.43 -1.86 13.27
N GLY A 234 27.56 -0.63 13.76
CA GLY A 234 26.93 0.55 13.18
C GLY A 234 25.48 0.73 13.59
N TRP A 235 24.72 1.48 12.78
CA TRP A 235 23.31 1.76 13.05
C TRP A 235 22.42 0.72 12.38
N SER A 236 21.57 0.07 13.15
CA SER A 236 20.71 -1.01 12.66
C SER A 236 19.24 -0.71 12.88
N LYS A 237 18.40 -1.02 11.87
CA LYS A 237 16.95 -0.89 11.97
C LYS A 237 16.38 -1.98 12.86
N HIS A 238 15.42 -1.60 13.70
CA HIS A 238 14.59 -2.48 14.51
C HIS A 238 13.14 -2.13 14.19
N THR A 239 12.32 -3.09 13.79
CA THR A 239 10.92 -2.88 13.38
C THR A 239 10.02 -3.88 14.06
#